data_AF-A0A7J3R0I9-F1
#
_entry.id   AF-A0A7J3R0I9-F1
#
_cell.length_a   1.000
_cell.length_b   1.000
_cell.length_c   1.000
_cell.angle_alpha   90.00
_cell.angle_beta   90.00
_cell.angle_gamma   90.00
#
_symmetry.space_group_name_H-M   'P 1'
#
loop_
_entity.id
_entity.type
_entity.pdbx_description
1 polymer ?
#
loop_
_entity_poly.entity_id
_entity_poly.type
_entity_poly.pdbx_seq_one_letter_code
_entity_poly.pdbx_strand_id
1 'polypeptide(L)'
;MSTYAAKRDFSVTPEPKAETRNGGSHIFVVQEHHARKLHYDFRLEHEGVLKSWAVPKGVPEVAGEKRLAVETEDHPLNYADFEGVIPEGEYGAGTVLIWDKGSFEPKTWSDKLIEVKLRGQKLKGTYVMVRLKKTDEKNWLLFKRKE
;
A
#
# COMPACT_ATOMS: atom_id res chain seq x y z
N MET A 1 -9.12 3.94 10.71
CA MET A 1 -10.16 4.15 9.67
C MET A 1 -10.77 5.56 9.64
N SER A 2 -10.88 6.31 10.76
CA SER A 2 -11.54 7.63 10.77
C SER A 2 -10.92 8.65 9.79
N THR A 3 -9.58 8.67 9.67
CA THR A 3 -8.87 9.61 8.78
C THR A 3 -9.09 9.33 7.30
N TYR A 4 -9.29 8.07 6.88
CA TYR A 4 -9.57 7.75 5.48
C TYR A 4 -10.90 8.38 5.06
N ALA A 5 -11.98 8.02 5.75
CA ALA A 5 -13.32 8.49 5.45
C ALA A 5 -13.45 10.02 5.58
N ALA A 6 -12.74 10.64 6.52
CA ALA A 6 -12.75 12.09 6.70
C ALA A 6 -12.11 12.88 5.54
N LYS A 7 -11.30 12.21 4.69
CA LYS A 7 -10.61 12.84 3.56
C LYS A 7 -11.30 12.63 2.21
N ARG A 8 -12.42 11.91 2.14
CA ARG A 8 -13.11 11.57 0.89
C ARG A 8 -14.52 12.12 0.89
N ASP A 9 -14.93 12.69 -0.24
CA ASP A 9 -16.34 12.93 -0.51
C ASP A 9 -16.91 11.78 -1.34
N PHE A 10 -17.55 10.81 -0.67
CA PHE A 10 -18.16 9.64 -1.32
C PHE A 10 -19.39 9.96 -2.19
N SER A 11 -19.82 11.23 -2.27
CA SER A 11 -20.78 11.66 -3.28
C SER A 11 -20.13 12.00 -4.62
N VAL A 12 -18.80 12.19 -4.62
CA VAL A 12 -18.00 12.61 -5.78
C VAL A 12 -17.02 11.51 -6.21
N THR A 13 -16.28 10.92 -5.27
CA THR A 13 -15.28 9.89 -5.58
C THR A 13 -15.92 8.51 -5.78
N PRO A 14 -15.46 7.71 -6.77
CA PRO A 14 -15.88 6.31 -6.93
C PRO A 14 -15.17 5.37 -5.94
N GLU A 15 -14.32 5.89 -5.06
CA GLU A 15 -13.63 5.10 -4.05
C GLU A 15 -14.62 4.43 -3.08
N PRO A 16 -14.33 3.18 -2.65
CA PRO A 16 -15.24 2.46 -1.79
C PRO A 16 -15.29 3.05 -0.38
N LYS A 17 -16.49 3.03 0.20
CA LYS A 17 -16.67 3.20 1.65
C LYS A 17 -16.12 1.97 2.38
N ALA A 18 -15.75 2.16 3.65
CA ALA A 18 -15.28 1.06 4.47
C ALA A 18 -16.40 0.01 4.67
N GLU A 19 -16.13 -1.21 4.20
CA GLU A 19 -16.97 -2.37 4.47
C GLU A 19 -16.33 -3.26 5.53
N THR A 20 -17.13 -3.82 6.42
CA THR A 20 -16.71 -4.89 7.32
C THR A 20 -16.51 -6.18 6.53
N ARG A 21 -15.29 -6.42 6.04
CA ARG A 21 -14.86 -7.75 5.61
C ARG A 21 -14.26 -8.46 6.82
N ASN A 22 -14.65 -9.71 7.06
CA ASN A 22 -13.99 -10.55 8.06
C ASN A 22 -12.52 -10.71 7.62
N GLY A 23 -11.60 -10.17 8.42
CA GLY A 23 -10.16 -10.38 8.24
C GLY A 23 -9.86 -11.87 8.28
N GLY A 24 -9.23 -12.38 7.24
CA GLY A 24 -8.98 -13.82 7.11
C GLY A 24 -7.99 -14.21 6.01
N SER A 25 -7.64 -13.28 5.12
CA SER A 25 -6.61 -13.50 4.11
C SER A 25 -5.63 -12.33 4.10
N HIS A 26 -4.38 -12.63 4.42
CA HIS A 26 -3.24 -11.72 4.24
C HIS A 26 -3.06 -11.42 2.75
N ILE A 27 -3.73 -10.36 2.29
CA ILE A 27 -3.65 -9.86 0.93
C ILE A 27 -2.69 -8.69 0.84
N PHE A 28 -2.05 -8.55 -0.30
CA PHE A 28 -1.35 -7.33 -0.67
C PHE A 28 -1.85 -6.84 -2.02
N VAL A 29 -1.73 -5.53 -2.22
CA VAL A 29 -1.98 -4.88 -3.49
C VAL A 29 -0.90 -3.82 -3.72
N VAL A 30 -0.48 -3.68 -4.98
CA VAL A 30 0.28 -2.53 -5.45
C VAL A 30 -0.59 -1.83 -6.48
N GLN A 31 -0.94 -0.58 -6.21
CA GLN A 31 -1.67 0.26 -7.16
C GLN A 31 -0.71 1.25 -7.81
N GLU A 32 -0.70 1.33 -9.14
CA GLU A 32 -0.04 2.38 -9.89
C GLU A 32 -0.96 3.61 -9.91
N HIS A 33 -0.46 4.73 -9.39
CA HIS A 33 -1.27 5.92 -9.16
C HIS A 33 -0.71 7.11 -9.93
N HIS A 34 -1.43 7.48 -10.99
CA HIS A 34 -1.18 8.62 -11.87
C HIS A 34 -1.82 9.89 -11.29
N ALA A 35 -1.33 10.30 -10.12
CA ALA A 35 -1.67 11.59 -9.52
C ALA A 35 -0.79 12.71 -10.13
N ARG A 36 -0.63 13.83 -9.41
CA ARG A 36 0.33 14.91 -9.80
C ARG A 36 1.73 14.39 -10.12
N LYS A 37 2.15 13.31 -9.46
CA LYS A 37 3.35 12.54 -9.77
C LYS A 37 2.97 11.07 -9.78
N LEU A 38 3.47 10.35 -10.77
CA LEU A 38 3.40 8.89 -10.79
C LEU A 38 4.06 8.33 -9.53
N HIS A 39 3.35 7.48 -8.82
CA HIS A 39 3.86 6.70 -7.70
C HIS A 39 3.09 5.39 -7.60
N TYR A 40 3.52 4.52 -6.69
CA TYR A 40 2.87 3.25 -6.44
C TYR A 40 2.43 3.16 -5.00
N ASP A 41 1.17 2.87 -4.75
CA ASP A 41 0.66 2.61 -3.42
C ASP A 41 0.81 1.12 -3.10
N PHE A 42 1.72 0.80 -2.19
CA PHE A 42 1.91 -0.55 -1.68
C PHE A 42 1.08 -0.73 -0.42
N ARG A 43 0.24 -1.77 -0.38
CA ARG A 43 -0.66 -2.01 0.74
C ARG A 43 -0.63 -3.47 1.18
N LEU A 44 -0.69 -3.65 2.49
CA LEU A 44 -0.73 -4.94 3.16
C LEU A 44 -1.93 -4.99 4.10
N GLU A 45 -2.73 -6.05 4.01
CA GLU A 45 -3.76 -6.33 5.00
C GLU A 45 -3.12 -6.61 6.36
N HIS A 46 -3.54 -5.90 7.39
CA HIS A 46 -3.17 -6.17 8.77
C HIS A 46 -4.26 -5.68 9.70
N GLU A 47 -4.72 -6.55 10.60
CA GLU A 47 -5.77 -6.25 11.59
C GLU A 47 -7.05 -5.65 10.95
N GLY A 48 -7.44 -6.17 9.78
CA GLY A 48 -8.70 -5.78 9.11
C GLY A 48 -8.65 -4.45 8.35
N VAL A 49 -7.46 -3.87 8.15
CA VAL A 49 -7.26 -2.69 7.31
C VAL A 49 -6.10 -2.90 6.34
N LEU A 50 -6.04 -2.08 5.29
CA LEU A 50 -4.87 -2.00 4.40
C LEU A 50 -3.89 -0.96 4.93
N LYS A 51 -2.84 -1.42 5.62
CA LYS A 51 -1.67 -0.60 5.94
C LYS A 51 -0.99 -0.21 4.64
N SER A 52 -0.77 1.09 4.44
CA SER A 52 -0.50 1.65 3.12
C SER A 52 0.74 2.54 3.11
N TRP A 53 1.50 2.46 2.02
CA TRP A 53 2.67 3.28 1.78
C TRP A 53 2.74 3.73 0.33
N ALA A 54 2.96 5.03 0.11
CA ALA A 54 3.31 5.56 -1.20
C ALA A 54 4.79 5.30 -1.48
N VAL A 55 5.10 4.69 -2.63
CA VAL A 55 6.43 4.31 -3.08
C VAL A 55 6.72 5.03 -4.40
N PRO A 56 7.33 6.24 -4.37
CA PRO A 56 7.45 7.10 -5.55
C PRO A 56 8.14 6.46 -6.76
N LYS A 57 9.03 5.50 -6.51
CA LYS A 57 9.77 4.80 -7.56
C LYS A 57 9.40 3.31 -7.68
N GLY A 58 8.22 2.91 -7.19
CA GLY A 58 7.76 1.53 -7.26
C GLY A 58 8.40 0.59 -6.24
N VAL A 59 7.72 -0.54 -6.00
CA VAL A 59 8.22 -1.63 -5.14
C VAL A 59 9.34 -2.36 -5.88
N PRO A 60 10.50 -2.64 -5.25
CA PRO A 60 11.64 -3.19 -5.98
C PRO A 60 11.41 -4.65 -6.39
N GLU A 61 11.39 -4.93 -7.69
CA GLU A 61 11.15 -6.27 -8.24
C GLU A 61 12.34 -7.22 -8.02
N VAL A 62 13.55 -6.66 -7.95
CA VAL A 62 14.82 -7.37 -7.81
C VAL A 62 15.52 -7.02 -6.50
N ALA A 63 16.34 -7.95 -6.00
CA ALA A 63 17.11 -7.73 -4.79
C ALA A 63 18.31 -6.79 -5.03
N GLY A 64 18.70 -6.05 -4.00
CA GLY A 64 19.78 -5.06 -4.06
C GLY A 64 19.30 -3.61 -4.23
N GLU A 65 18.05 -3.42 -4.66
CA GLU A 65 17.43 -2.11 -4.69
C GLU A 65 16.82 -1.71 -3.34
N LYS A 66 16.90 -0.42 -3.03
CA LYS A 66 16.30 0.19 -1.84
C LYS A 66 15.38 1.31 -2.28
N ARG A 67 14.13 1.29 -1.83
CA ARG A 67 13.09 2.26 -2.19
C ARG A 67 12.57 2.95 -0.94
N LEU A 68 12.31 4.25 -1.04
CA LEU A 68 11.58 4.99 -0.01
C LEU A 68 10.10 4.60 -0.10
N ALA A 69 9.51 4.22 1.03
CA ALA A 69 8.09 3.98 1.19
C ALA A 69 7.57 4.93 2.28
N VAL A 70 6.62 5.79 1.95
CA VAL A 70 6.08 6.81 2.86
C VAL A 70 4.72 6.36 3.33
N GLU A 71 4.56 6.18 4.64
CA GLU A 71 3.32 5.72 5.27
C GLU A 71 2.17 6.71 5.01
N THR A 72 1.05 6.18 4.52
CA THR A 72 -0.19 6.90 4.25
C THR A 72 -1.32 6.38 5.14
N GLU A 73 -2.52 6.93 5.01
CA GLU A 73 -3.65 6.49 5.82
C GLU A 73 -3.99 5.02 5.59
N ASP A 74 -4.54 4.36 6.62
CA ASP A 74 -5.13 3.04 6.46
C ASP A 74 -6.29 3.08 5.46
N HIS A 75 -6.36 2.12 4.55
CA HIS A 75 -7.46 2.00 3.57
C HIS A 75 -8.39 0.84 3.94
N PRO A 76 -9.66 0.87 3.51
CA PRO A 76 -10.56 -0.25 3.75
C PRO A 76 -10.18 -1.46 2.87
N LEU A 77 -10.53 -2.67 3.31
CA LEU A 77 -10.11 -3.91 2.63
C LEU A 77 -10.63 -4.02 1.19
N ASN A 78 -11.83 -3.51 0.92
CA ASN A 78 -12.40 -3.46 -0.43
C ASN A 78 -11.68 -2.47 -1.37
N TYR A 79 -10.83 -1.57 -0.85
CA TYR A 79 -9.97 -0.72 -1.65
C TYR A 79 -8.90 -1.51 -2.43
N ALA A 80 -8.57 -2.72 -1.99
CA ALA A 80 -7.63 -3.59 -2.71
C ALA A 80 -8.17 -4.06 -4.07
N ASP A 81 -9.48 -3.88 -4.33
CA ASP A 81 -10.15 -4.19 -5.59
C ASP A 81 -10.39 -2.92 -6.44
N PHE A 82 -10.03 -1.73 -5.96
CA PHE A 82 -10.33 -0.47 -6.64
C PHE A 82 -9.37 -0.19 -7.80
N GLU A 83 -9.96 0.06 -8.97
CA GLU A 83 -9.35 0.66 -10.15
C GLU A 83 -10.31 1.71 -10.70
N GLY A 84 -9.78 2.86 -11.12
CA GLY A 84 -10.61 3.94 -11.62
C GLY A 84 -9.92 5.29 -11.60
N VAL A 85 -10.71 6.33 -11.83
CA VAL A 85 -10.24 7.72 -11.82
C VAL A 85 -10.81 8.42 -10.60
N ILE A 86 -9.94 8.91 -9.72
CA ILE A 86 -10.31 9.80 -8.62
C ILE A 86 -10.40 11.21 -9.22
N PRO A 87 -11.58 11.87 -9.15
CA PRO A 87 -11.81 13.17 -9.80
C PRO A 87 -10.82 14.26 -9.36
N GLU A 88 -10.57 15.22 -10.26
CA GLU A 88 -9.79 16.41 -9.89
C GLU A 88 -10.44 17.17 -8.73
N GLY A 89 -9.61 17.71 -7.82
CA GLY A 89 -10.08 18.38 -6.61
C GLY A 89 -10.23 17.45 -5.40
N GLU A 90 -10.41 16.15 -5.62
CA GLU A 90 -10.46 15.16 -4.55
C GLU A 90 -9.06 14.82 -4.01
N TYR A 91 -9.02 14.34 -2.77
CA TYR A 91 -7.77 13.87 -2.16
C TYR A 91 -7.29 12.59 -2.86
N GLY A 92 -6.12 12.66 -3.49
CA GLY A 92 -5.61 11.56 -4.30
C GLY A 92 -6.13 11.58 -5.74
N ALA A 93 -6.59 12.72 -6.26
CA ALA A 93 -6.95 12.89 -7.66
C ALA A 93 -5.92 12.27 -8.61
N GLY A 94 -6.39 11.47 -9.56
CA GLY A 94 -5.54 10.70 -10.47
C GLY A 94 -6.16 9.38 -10.91
N THR A 95 -5.50 8.71 -11.84
CA THR A 95 -5.90 7.35 -12.26
C THR A 95 -5.21 6.32 -11.38
N VAL A 96 -5.96 5.34 -10.88
CA VAL A 96 -5.50 4.23 -10.04
C VAL A 96 -5.72 2.92 -10.80
N LEU A 97 -4.65 2.15 -10.97
CA LEU A 97 -4.64 0.84 -11.62
C LEU A 97 -4.01 -0.20 -10.70
N ILE A 98 -4.50 -1.43 -10.68
CA ILE A 98 -3.87 -2.53 -9.94
C ILE A 98 -2.66 -2.99 -10.74
N TRP A 99 -1.47 -2.70 -10.22
CA TRP A 99 -0.21 -3.10 -10.84
C TRP A 99 0.18 -4.54 -10.48
N ASP A 100 -0.03 -4.95 -9.23
CA ASP A 100 0.12 -6.34 -8.78
C ASP A 100 -0.78 -6.60 -7.57
N LYS A 101 -1.13 -7.86 -7.37
CA LYS A 101 -1.98 -8.28 -6.26
C LYS A 101 -1.75 -9.75 -5.96
N GLY A 102 -1.85 -10.11 -4.69
CA GLY A 102 -1.75 -11.50 -4.28
C GLY A 102 -1.91 -11.66 -2.78
N SER A 103 -1.42 -12.79 -2.27
CA SER A 103 -1.33 -13.04 -0.83
C SER A 103 0.07 -12.80 -0.32
N PHE A 104 0.21 -12.68 1.00
CA PHE A 104 1.50 -12.67 1.65
C PHE A 104 1.50 -13.50 2.94
N GLU A 105 2.68 -13.89 3.39
CA GLU A 105 2.88 -14.48 4.71
C GLU A 105 3.65 -13.49 5.59
N PRO A 106 3.08 -13.03 6.71
CA PRO A 106 3.82 -12.22 7.67
C PRO A 106 4.89 -13.09 8.37
N LYS A 107 6.10 -12.58 8.46
CA LYS A 107 7.17 -13.15 9.30
C LYS A 107 7.45 -12.30 10.53
N THR A 108 7.44 -10.98 10.36
CA THR A 108 7.61 -10.02 11.45
C THR A 108 6.75 -8.81 11.17
N TRP A 109 6.03 -8.35 12.19
CA TRP A 109 5.23 -7.15 12.11
C TRP A 109 5.40 -6.35 13.39
N SER A 110 6.00 -5.16 13.28
CA SER A 110 6.27 -4.26 14.39
C SER A 110 6.28 -2.81 13.92
N ASP A 111 6.35 -1.88 14.87
CA ASP A 111 6.46 -0.45 14.63
C ASP A 111 7.74 -0.02 13.87
N LYS A 112 8.76 -0.88 13.82
CA LYS A 112 10.08 -0.56 13.25
C LYS A 112 10.48 -1.46 12.09
N LEU A 113 9.92 -2.66 12.03
CA LEU A 113 10.29 -3.70 11.09
C LEU A 113 9.05 -4.47 10.65
N ILE A 114 8.85 -4.55 9.34
CA ILE A 114 7.88 -5.42 8.70
C ILE A 114 8.64 -6.34 7.75
N GLU A 115 8.50 -7.66 7.92
CA GLU A 115 9.01 -8.66 6.99
C GLU A 115 7.85 -9.56 6.55
N VAL A 116 7.66 -9.64 5.24
CA VAL A 116 6.59 -10.41 4.60
C VAL A 116 7.12 -11.20 3.42
N LYS A 117 6.56 -12.38 3.15
CA LYS A 117 6.81 -13.13 1.92
C LYS A 117 5.64 -12.92 0.97
N LEU A 118 5.87 -12.19 -0.12
CA LEU A 118 4.85 -11.90 -1.12
C LEU A 118 4.68 -13.05 -2.11
N ARG A 119 3.42 -13.31 -2.47
CA ARG A 119 2.98 -14.30 -3.47
C ARG A 119 2.07 -13.61 -4.50
N GLY A 120 2.64 -12.70 -5.28
CA GLY A 120 1.97 -12.01 -6.39
C GLY A 120 2.24 -12.62 -7.76
N GLN A 121 1.75 -11.93 -8.79
CA GLN A 121 2.11 -12.25 -10.17
C GLN A 121 3.49 -11.71 -10.52
N LYS A 122 3.76 -10.45 -10.13
CA LYS A 122 5.04 -9.76 -10.37
C LYS A 122 5.97 -9.88 -9.15
N LEU A 123 5.47 -9.51 -7.97
CA LEU A 123 6.25 -9.49 -6.74
C LEU A 123 6.18 -10.84 -6.03
N LYS A 124 7.33 -11.51 -6.00
CA LYS A 124 7.51 -12.80 -5.33
C LYS A 124 8.75 -12.77 -4.43
N GLY A 125 8.69 -13.47 -3.30
CA GLY A 125 9.81 -13.63 -2.36
C GLY A 125 9.68 -12.76 -1.12
N THR A 126 10.76 -12.66 -0.34
CA THR A 126 10.76 -11.94 0.95
C THR A 126 11.05 -10.44 0.76
N TYR A 127 10.18 -9.60 1.32
CA TYR A 127 10.31 -8.15 1.35
C TYR A 127 10.43 -7.66 2.79
N VAL A 128 11.24 -6.62 2.98
CA VAL A 128 11.53 -6.04 4.28
C VAL A 128 11.31 -4.53 4.22
N MET A 129 10.65 -3.99 5.24
CA MET A 129 10.49 -2.57 5.48
C MET A 129 11.06 -2.20 6.83
N VAL A 130 11.94 -1.20 6.87
CA VAL A 130 12.55 -0.68 8.10
C VAL A 130 12.21 0.80 8.27
N ARG A 131 11.64 1.18 9.42
CA ARG A 131 11.27 2.58 9.69
C ARG A 131 12.53 3.43 9.91
N LEU A 132 12.60 4.59 9.26
CA LEU A 132 13.75 5.49 9.28
C LEU A 132 13.64 6.50 10.44
N LYS A 133 14.44 6.30 11.49
CA LYS A 133 14.38 7.11 12.73
C LYS A 133 14.75 8.61 12.61
N LYS A 134 15.37 9.05 11.51
CA LYS A 134 16.09 10.34 11.46
C LYS A 134 15.44 11.44 10.61
N THR A 135 14.39 11.15 9.86
CA THR A 135 13.89 12.09 8.82
C THR A 135 12.40 12.40 8.91
N ASP A 136 11.56 11.43 9.28
CA ASP A 136 10.11 11.54 9.47
C ASP A 136 9.63 10.19 10.02
N GLU A 137 8.72 10.15 10.99
CA GLU A 137 8.17 8.91 11.56
C GLU A 137 7.39 8.07 10.53
N LYS A 138 7.00 8.69 9.40
CA LYS A 138 6.29 8.03 8.30
C LYS A 138 7.20 7.38 7.27
N ASN A 139 8.51 7.62 7.31
CA ASN A 139 9.41 7.13 6.25
C ASN A 139 9.93 5.72 6.55
N TRP A 140 9.81 4.85 5.56
CA TRP A 140 10.29 3.47 5.59
C TRP A 140 11.26 3.20 4.44
N LEU A 141 12.23 2.32 4.67
CA LEU A 141 13.10 1.76 3.66
C LEU A 141 12.58 0.39 3.25
N LEU A 142 12.11 0.25 2.01
CA LEU A 142 11.58 -0.98 1.43
C LEU A 142 12.62 -1.62 0.51
N PHE A 143 12.86 -2.92 0.68
CA PHE A 143 13.76 -3.69 -0.19
C PHE A 143 13.38 -5.18 -0.26
N LYS A 144 13.76 -5.83 -1.36
CA LYS A 144 13.66 -7.28 -1.52
C LYS A 144 14.91 -7.95 -0.95
N ARG A 145 14.73 -8.98 -0.13
CA ARG A 145 15.82 -9.79 0.43
C ARG A 145 16.45 -10.63 -0.69
N LYS A 146 17.79 -10.75 -0.70
CA LYS A 146 18.45 -11.78 -1.51
C LYS A 146 18.11 -13.14 -0.91
N GLU A 147 17.56 -14.02 -1.74
CA GLU A 147 17.36 -15.43 -1.38
C GLU A 147 18.68 -16.19 -1.46
#